data_AF-A0A851D0T9-F1
#
_entry.id   AF-A0A851D0T9-F1
#
_cell.length_a   1.000
_cell.length_b   1.000
_cell.length_c   1.000
_cell.angle_alpha   90.00
_cell.angle_beta   90.00
_cell.angle_gamma   90.00
#
_symmetry.space_group_name_H-M   'P 1'
#
loop_
_entity.id
_entity.type
_entity.pdbx_description
1 polymer ?
#
loop_
_entity_poly.entity_id
_entity_poly.type
_entity_poly.pdbx_seq_one_letter_code
_entity_poly.pdbx_strand_id
1 'polypeptide(L)'
;QDEEILLLSDRKCNTLLFHRNTRKWNTAELSVPDRVMLVKAELNFATAMLRLPTTPTFDETRQQPLAFLTQAQEDLRGCMPTEASSHQPSRKLRQWLLKLETAKATETKGCLEASAILHIFQMLHDLQCAALREQCT
;
A
#
# COMPACT_ATOMS: atom_id res chain seq x y z
N GLN A 1 -18.08 -15.72 -7.77
CA GLN A 1 -19.33 -15.00 -7.40
C GLN A 1 -18.91 -13.73 -6.67
N ASP A 2 -18.00 -12.93 -7.26
CA ASP A 2 -17.20 -11.95 -6.51
C ASP A 2 -17.40 -10.51 -7.01
N GLU A 3 -18.21 -10.32 -8.06
CA GLU A 3 -18.48 -8.99 -8.63
C GLU A 3 -19.57 -8.20 -7.88
N GLU A 4 -20.29 -8.84 -6.94
CA GLU A 4 -21.37 -8.21 -6.19
C GLU A 4 -20.84 -7.34 -5.02
N ILE A 5 -19.56 -7.46 -4.68
CA ILE A 5 -18.88 -6.71 -3.61
C ILE A 5 -18.67 -5.22 -4.01
N LEU A 6 -18.69 -4.89 -5.31
CA LEU A 6 -18.40 -3.53 -5.80
C LEU A 6 -19.64 -2.60 -5.87
N LEU A 7 -20.85 -3.09 -5.56
CA LEU A 7 -22.11 -2.35 -5.76
C LEU A 7 -22.53 -1.44 -4.60
N LEU A 8 -21.81 -1.43 -3.47
CA LEU A 8 -22.10 -0.53 -2.36
C LEU A 8 -21.45 0.84 -2.62
N SER A 9 -22.24 1.92 -2.60
CA SER A 9 -21.77 3.30 -2.81
C SER A 9 -20.63 3.68 -1.86
N ASP A 10 -20.61 3.12 -0.65
CA ASP A 10 -19.55 3.32 0.34
C ASP A 10 -18.20 2.72 -0.05
N ARG A 11 -18.12 1.90 -1.11
CA ARG A 11 -16.86 1.34 -1.62
C ARG A 11 -16.31 2.10 -2.83
N LYS A 12 -17.05 3.09 -3.34
CA LYS A 12 -16.61 3.91 -4.47
C LYS A 12 -15.74 5.06 -3.96
N CYS A 13 -14.50 5.09 -4.43
CA CYS A 13 -13.57 6.17 -4.11
C CYS A 13 -13.73 7.35 -5.07
N ASN A 14 -13.66 8.58 -4.55
CA ASN A 14 -13.52 9.78 -5.38
C ASN A 14 -12.07 9.92 -5.88
N THR A 15 -11.12 9.49 -5.07
CA THR A 15 -9.69 9.48 -5.36
C THR A 15 -9.22 8.09 -5.77
N LEU A 16 -8.67 7.97 -6.98
CA LEU A 16 -8.10 6.71 -7.47
C LEU A 16 -6.65 6.53 -6.98
N LEU A 17 -6.50 6.05 -5.75
CA LEU A 17 -5.21 5.92 -5.04
C LEU A 17 -4.19 4.99 -5.71
N PHE A 18 -4.66 3.84 -6.17
CA PHE A 18 -3.81 2.74 -6.65
C PHE A 18 -4.09 2.34 -8.10
N HIS A 19 -4.84 3.16 -8.84
CA HIS A 19 -5.07 2.87 -10.25
C HIS A 19 -3.78 2.97 -11.07
N ARG A 20 -3.65 2.05 -12.04
CA ARG A 20 -2.56 2.01 -13.01
C ARG A 20 -2.38 3.34 -13.78
N ASN A 21 -3.46 4.11 -13.95
CA ASN A 21 -3.43 5.41 -14.63
C ASN A 21 -2.85 6.55 -13.75
N THR A 22 -2.97 6.45 -12.42
CA THR A 22 -2.38 7.39 -11.46
C THR A 22 -0.94 7.02 -11.10
N ARG A 23 -0.58 5.73 -11.13
CA ARG A 23 0.78 5.21 -10.93
C ARG A 23 1.46 4.95 -12.29
N LYS A 24 1.88 6.03 -12.96
CA LYS A 24 2.53 5.99 -14.29
C LYS A 24 4.01 5.57 -14.25
N TRP A 25 4.47 4.90 -13.20
CA TRP A 25 5.85 4.47 -13.07
C TRP A 25 5.91 3.01 -12.65
N ASN A 26 6.87 2.28 -13.22
CA ASN A 26 7.27 0.99 -12.67
C ASN A 26 8.03 1.23 -11.35
N THR A 27 7.82 0.39 -10.34
CA THR A 27 8.57 0.44 -9.07
C THR A 27 10.08 0.30 -9.32
N ALA A 28 10.48 -0.44 -10.36
CA ALA A 28 11.87 -0.52 -10.81
C ALA A 28 12.46 0.83 -11.29
N GLU A 29 11.65 1.82 -11.69
CA GLU A 29 12.15 3.15 -12.08
C GLU A 29 12.52 4.03 -10.88
N LEU A 30 12.06 3.70 -9.68
CA LEU A 30 12.37 4.45 -8.48
C LEU A 30 13.77 4.10 -7.96
N SER A 31 14.43 5.02 -7.28
CA SER A 31 15.65 4.72 -6.53
C SER A 31 15.34 3.73 -5.41
N VAL A 32 16.33 2.95 -4.97
CA VAL A 32 16.14 1.98 -3.86
C VAL A 32 15.53 2.66 -2.61
N PRO A 33 15.98 3.84 -2.14
CA PRO A 33 15.34 4.52 -1.01
C PRO A 33 13.87 4.89 -1.27
N ASP A 34 13.52 5.35 -2.49
CA ASP A 34 12.15 5.67 -2.86
C ASP A 34 11.26 4.44 -2.89
N ARG A 35 11.76 3.29 -3.36
CA ARG A 35 11.03 2.01 -3.33
C ARG A 35 10.70 1.60 -1.90
N VAL A 36 11.68 1.67 -0.99
CA VAL A 36 11.47 1.31 0.42
C VAL A 36 10.45 2.25 1.07
N MET A 37 10.51 3.57 0.79
CA MET A 37 9.51 4.53 1.29
C MET A 37 8.11 4.27 0.75
N LEU A 38 7.98 3.96 -0.54
CA LEU A 38 6.72 3.63 -1.19
C LEU A 38 6.08 2.40 -0.55
N VAL A 39 6.83 1.29 -0.51
CA VAL A 39 6.34 0.02 0.07
C VAL A 39 5.96 0.20 1.54
N LYS A 40 6.75 0.95 2.31
CA LYS A 40 6.41 1.24 3.71
C LYS A 40 5.05 1.94 3.84
N ALA A 41 4.78 2.94 2.99
CA ALA A 41 3.50 3.65 3.01
C ALA A 41 2.33 2.75 2.58
N GLU A 42 2.52 1.92 1.55
CA GLU A 42 1.52 0.97 1.06
C GLU A 42 1.20 -0.11 2.08
N LEU A 43 2.25 -0.70 2.67
CA LEU A 43 2.13 -1.74 3.68
C LEU A 43 1.42 -1.23 4.93
N ASN A 44 1.78 -0.03 5.40
CA ASN A 44 1.09 0.61 6.52
C ASN A 44 -0.39 0.87 6.21
N PHE A 45 -0.69 1.36 5.01
CA PHE A 45 -2.06 1.59 4.59
C PHE A 45 -2.86 0.29 4.52
N ALA A 46 -2.38 -0.72 3.79
CA ALA A 46 -3.09 -1.97 3.59
C ALA A 46 -3.31 -2.71 4.92
N THR A 47 -2.28 -2.77 5.77
CA THR A 47 -2.37 -3.43 7.08
C THR A 47 -3.38 -2.71 7.99
N ALA A 48 -3.42 -1.38 7.98
CA ALA A 48 -4.40 -0.62 8.76
C ALA A 48 -5.84 -0.89 8.29
N MET A 49 -6.07 -0.95 6.98
CA MET A 49 -7.39 -1.23 6.42
C MET A 49 -7.83 -2.67 6.68
N LEU A 50 -6.92 -3.63 6.54
CA LEU A 50 -7.19 -5.04 6.85
C LEU A 50 -7.40 -5.31 8.34
N ARG A 51 -7.12 -4.37 9.25
CA ARG A 51 -7.45 -4.50 10.68
C ARG A 51 -8.80 -3.92 11.08
N LEU A 52 -9.53 -3.29 10.14
CA LEU A 52 -10.87 -2.76 10.44
C LEU A 52 -11.84 -3.88 10.83
N PRO A 53 -12.87 -3.60 11.64
CA PRO A 53 -13.91 -4.59 11.96
C PRO A 53 -14.54 -5.16 10.68
N THR A 54 -14.71 -6.48 10.63
CA THR A 54 -15.23 -7.18 9.45
C THR A 54 -16.06 -8.40 9.85
N THR A 55 -16.60 -9.12 8.86
CA THR A 55 -17.33 -10.37 9.07
C THR A 55 -16.42 -11.46 9.67
N PRO A 56 -16.93 -12.36 10.54
CA PRO A 56 -16.11 -13.40 11.17
C PRO A 56 -15.29 -14.23 10.16
N THR A 57 -15.90 -14.60 9.02
CA THR A 57 -15.24 -15.38 7.96
C THR A 57 -14.03 -14.66 7.35
N PHE A 58 -14.14 -13.35 7.09
CA PHE A 58 -13.00 -12.59 6.59
C PHE A 58 -11.96 -12.35 7.69
N ASP A 59 -12.38 -12.21 8.95
CA ASP A 59 -11.47 -12.06 10.08
C ASP A 59 -10.57 -13.28 10.26
N GLU A 60 -11.12 -14.49 10.17
CA GLU A 60 -10.34 -15.73 10.18
C GLU A 60 -9.39 -15.81 8.99
N THR A 61 -9.89 -15.51 7.77
CA THR A 61 -9.11 -15.62 6.53
C THR A 61 -7.91 -14.66 6.51
N ARG A 62 -8.04 -13.46 7.08
CA ARG A 62 -6.99 -12.43 7.04
C ARG A 62 -5.95 -12.55 8.15
N GLN A 63 -6.08 -13.46 9.11
CA GLN A 63 -5.12 -13.66 10.21
C GLN A 63 -3.69 -13.89 9.70
N GLN A 64 -3.51 -14.90 8.84
CA GLN A 64 -2.19 -15.24 8.30
C GLN A 64 -1.62 -14.12 7.39
N PRO A 65 -2.39 -13.54 6.45
CA PRO A 65 -1.96 -12.35 5.73
C PRO A 65 -1.52 -11.20 6.65
N LEU A 66 -2.31 -10.87 7.69
CA LEU A 66 -1.96 -9.80 8.62
C LEU A 66 -0.67 -10.07 9.40
N ALA A 67 -0.45 -11.32 9.82
CA ALA A 67 0.79 -11.72 10.48
C ALA A 67 2.00 -11.48 9.57
N PHE A 68 1.91 -11.91 8.31
CA PHE A 68 2.95 -11.68 7.31
C PHE A 68 3.20 -10.18 7.07
N LEU A 69 2.14 -9.40 6.84
CA LEU A 69 2.28 -7.96 6.60
C LEU A 69 2.88 -7.24 7.81
N THR A 70 2.50 -7.63 9.02
CA THR A 70 3.07 -7.09 10.26
C THR A 70 4.57 -7.39 10.37
N GLN A 71 4.97 -8.62 10.06
CA GLN A 71 6.40 -8.98 10.05
C GLN A 71 7.17 -8.15 9.02
N ALA A 72 6.63 -7.98 7.81
CA ALA A 72 7.26 -7.16 6.78
C ALA A 72 7.38 -5.68 7.20
N GLN A 73 6.48 -5.15 8.02
CA GLN A 73 6.60 -3.79 8.57
C GLN A 73 7.82 -3.66 9.49
N GLU A 74 8.07 -4.65 10.35
CA GLU A 74 9.23 -4.68 11.24
C GLU A 74 10.53 -4.87 10.47
N ASP A 75 10.55 -5.75 9.47
CA ASP A 75 11.72 -5.96 8.62
C ASP A 75 12.10 -4.67 7.88
N LEU A 76 11.11 -3.97 7.29
CA LEU A 76 11.32 -2.69 6.62
C LEU A 76 11.80 -1.58 7.55
N ARG A 77 11.41 -1.62 8.83
CA ARG A 77 11.89 -0.67 9.84
C ARG A 77 13.39 -0.82 10.05
N GLY A 78 13.92 -2.04 10.01
CA GLY A 78 15.36 -2.33 10.06
C GLY A 78 16.13 -1.94 8.80
N CYS A 79 15.47 -1.89 7.63
CA CYS A 79 16.10 -1.56 6.35
C CYS A 79 16.31 -0.07 6.08
N MET A 80 15.69 0.83 6.86
CA MET A 80 15.90 2.27 6.69
C MET A 80 17.08 2.72 7.56
N PRO A 81 18.27 2.98 6.99
CA PRO A 81 19.36 3.57 7.78
C PRO A 81 18.89 4.90 8.35
N THR A 82 19.40 5.27 9.53
CA THR A 82 19.11 6.57 10.16
C THR A 82 19.42 7.75 9.22
N GLU A 83 20.33 7.56 8.25
CA GLU A 83 20.65 8.51 7.17
C GLU A 83 19.55 8.70 6.11
N ALA A 84 18.56 7.81 6.05
CA ALA A 84 17.34 7.98 5.25
C ALA A 84 16.48 9.17 5.72
N SER A 85 16.76 9.75 6.90
CA SER A 85 16.17 11.02 7.31
C SER A 85 16.61 12.20 6.42
N SER A 86 17.74 12.08 5.72
CA SER A 86 18.24 13.12 4.79
C SER A 86 17.81 12.89 3.35
N HIS A 87 17.36 11.68 2.98
CA HIS A 87 16.94 11.40 1.61
C HIS A 87 15.59 12.05 1.33
N GLN A 88 15.56 12.95 0.36
CA GLN A 88 14.35 13.63 -0.03
C GLN A 88 13.62 12.78 -1.09
N PRO A 89 12.35 12.34 -0.86
CA PRO A 89 11.64 11.51 -1.84
C PRO A 89 11.49 12.27 -3.16
N SER A 90 11.58 11.53 -4.26
CA SER A 90 11.36 12.10 -5.59
C SER A 90 10.02 12.83 -5.66
N ARG A 91 9.91 13.79 -6.58
CA ARG A 91 8.69 14.57 -6.79
C ARG A 91 7.47 13.66 -7.02
N LYS A 92 7.65 12.60 -7.80
CA LYS A 92 6.60 11.61 -8.11
C LYS A 92 6.11 10.93 -6.82
N LEU A 93 7.04 10.38 -6.04
CA LEU A 93 6.71 9.71 -4.78
C LEU A 93 6.06 10.66 -3.77
N ARG A 94 6.60 11.87 -3.61
CA ARG A 94 6.02 12.89 -2.72
C ARG A 94 4.57 13.24 -3.07
N GLN A 95 4.28 13.42 -4.36
CA GLN A 95 2.92 13.70 -4.82
C GLN A 95 1.97 12.54 -4.54
N TRP A 96 2.44 11.30 -4.70
CA TRP A 96 1.65 10.12 -4.39
C TRP A 96 1.41 9.96 -2.89
N LEU A 97 2.43 10.17 -2.05
CA LEU A 97 2.28 10.17 -0.59
C LEU A 97 1.27 11.21 -0.13
N LEU A 98 1.31 12.43 -0.69
CA LEU A 98 0.32 13.46 -0.38
C LEU A 98 -1.11 13.05 -0.77
N LYS A 99 -1.28 12.39 -1.92
CA LYS A 99 -2.58 11.85 -2.35
C LYS A 99 -3.07 10.75 -1.41
N LEU A 100 -2.19 9.87 -0.96
CA LEU A 100 -2.50 8.83 0.00
C LEU A 100 -3.03 9.44 1.30
N GLU A 101 -2.33 10.42 1.86
CA GLU A 101 -2.76 11.09 3.09
C GLU A 101 -4.07 11.88 2.91
N THR A 102 -4.24 12.53 1.76
CA THR A 102 -5.50 13.22 1.45
C THR A 102 -6.66 12.24 1.40
N ALA A 103 -6.51 11.11 0.70
CA ALA A 103 -7.58 10.12 0.60
C ALA A 103 -7.91 9.46 1.95
N LYS A 104 -6.90 9.19 2.80
CA LYS A 104 -7.14 8.72 4.17
C LYS A 104 -8.01 9.68 4.98
N ALA A 105 -7.93 10.98 4.69
CA ALA A 105 -8.71 12.00 5.37
C ALA A 105 -10.09 12.26 4.75
N THR A 106 -10.26 12.03 3.43
CA THR A 106 -11.47 12.44 2.70
C THR A 106 -12.35 11.30 2.23
N GLU A 107 -11.80 10.11 2.01
CA GLU A 107 -12.55 8.95 1.53
C GLU A 107 -13.24 8.20 2.67
N THR A 108 -14.27 7.44 2.33
CA THR A 108 -14.96 6.59 3.29
C THR A 108 -14.13 5.35 3.63
N LYS A 109 -14.42 4.73 4.79
CA LYS A 109 -13.72 3.51 5.22
C LYS A 109 -13.93 2.36 4.23
N GLY A 110 -15.15 2.19 3.70
CA GLY A 110 -15.44 1.14 2.72
C GLY A 110 -14.62 1.29 1.44
N CYS A 111 -14.42 2.51 0.95
CA CYS A 111 -13.58 2.80 -0.21
C CYS A 111 -12.11 2.45 0.07
N LEU A 112 -11.58 2.87 1.22
CA LEU A 112 -10.19 2.63 1.58
C LEU A 112 -9.92 1.13 1.79
N GLU A 113 -10.85 0.40 2.40
CA GLU A 113 -10.77 -1.05 2.55
C GLU A 113 -10.78 -1.76 1.19
N ALA A 114 -11.72 -1.43 0.31
CA ALA A 114 -11.77 -1.99 -1.05
C ALA A 114 -10.49 -1.68 -1.83
N SER A 115 -9.99 -0.44 -1.73
CA SER A 115 -8.73 -0.02 -2.36
C SER A 115 -7.53 -0.79 -1.84
N ALA A 116 -7.46 -1.04 -0.53
CA ALA A 116 -6.41 -1.85 0.07
C ALA A 116 -6.45 -3.28 -0.44
N ILE A 117 -7.61 -3.94 -0.42
CA ILE A 117 -7.78 -5.33 -0.87
C ILE A 117 -7.35 -5.47 -2.34
N LEU A 118 -7.81 -4.57 -3.21
CA LEU A 118 -7.47 -4.59 -4.63
C LEU A 118 -5.97 -4.33 -4.89
N HIS A 119 -5.29 -3.59 -3.99
CA HIS A 119 -3.87 -3.23 -4.15
C HIS A 119 -2.90 -4.26 -3.56
N ILE A 120 -3.35 -5.24 -2.75
CA ILE A 120 -2.46 -6.17 -2.02
C ILE A 120 -1.42 -6.83 -2.93
N PHE A 121 -1.82 -7.37 -4.08
CA PHE A 121 -0.87 -8.07 -4.97
C PHE A 121 0.17 -7.13 -5.57
N GLN A 122 -0.22 -5.91 -5.94
CA GLN A 122 0.72 -4.91 -6.44
C GLN A 122 1.70 -4.48 -5.34
N MET A 123 1.20 -4.24 -4.13
CA MET A 123 2.05 -3.95 -2.96
C MET A 123 3.04 -5.09 -2.67
N LEU A 124 2.63 -6.35 -2.78
CA LEU A 124 3.55 -7.50 -2.60
C LEU A 124 4.63 -7.55 -3.69
N HIS A 125 4.28 -7.23 -4.94
CA HIS A 125 5.24 -7.09 -6.02
C HIS A 125 6.22 -5.93 -5.74
N ASP A 126 5.72 -4.81 -5.22
CA ASP A 126 6.57 -3.66 -4.88
C ASP A 126 7.49 -3.98 -3.71
N LEU A 127 7.02 -4.72 -2.70
CA LEU A 127 7.81 -5.23 -1.59
C LEU A 127 8.94 -6.14 -2.10
N GLN A 128 8.63 -7.06 -3.02
CA GLN A 128 9.64 -7.89 -3.66
C GLN A 128 10.68 -7.04 -4.41
N CYS A 129 10.24 -6.06 -5.19
CA CYS A 129 11.12 -5.15 -5.91
C CYS A 129 12.04 -4.34 -4.98
N ALA A 130 11.52 -3.89 -3.83
CA ALA A 130 12.30 -3.21 -2.81
C ALA A 130 13.36 -4.15 -2.19
N ALA A 131 13.01 -5.40 -1.93
CA ALA A 131 13.94 -6.41 -1.41
C ALA A 131 15.06 -6.77 -2.41
N LEU A 132 14.74 -6.81 -3.72
CA LEU A 132 15.71 -7.10 -4.78
C LEU A 132 16.69 -5.95 -5.04
N ARG A 133 16.41 -4.73 -4.56
CA ARG A 133 17.26 -3.55 -4.73
C ARG A 133 17.64 -3.35 -6.20
N GLU A 134 18.93 -3.29 -6.54
CA GLU A 134 19.42 -3.09 -7.91
C GLU A 134 19.01 -4.21 -8.88
N GLN A 135 18.59 -5.37 -8.38
CA GLN A 135 18.17 -6.51 -9.20
C GLN A 135 16.69 -6.45 -9.62
N CYS A 136 15.93 -5.45 -9.14
CA CYS A 136 14.56 -5.25 -9.61
C CYS A 136 14.56 -4.55 -10.99
N THR A 137 13.97 -5.22 -11.98
CA THR A 137 13.88 -4.78 -13.39
C THR A 137 12.44 -4.55 -13.81
#